data_AF-A0A2N6AMX8-F1
#
_entry.id   AF-A0A2N6AMX8-F1
#
_cell.length_a   1.000
_cell.length_b   1.000
_cell.length_c   1.000
_cell.angle_alpha   90.00
_cell.angle_beta   90.00
_cell.angle_gamma   90.00
#
_symmetry.space_group_name_H-M   'P 1'
#
loop_
_entity.id
_entity.type
_entity.pdbx_description
1 polymer ?
#
loop_
_entity_poly.entity_id
_entity_poly.type
_entity_poly.pdbx_seq_one_letter_code
_entity_poly.pdbx_strand_id
1 'polypeptide(L)'
;MATIGELRVEVGEKDELEIEMDDNLIPLIETTEKNGILVIDSKPGTSIRTRSKIRFTLTVSSLENIRASSSGDIIARDMTGDELEVSLSSSGDATISSLDGKRISLSTSSSGDIRIVSLTGGVAEAQLSSSGDVTIKEGLVKRQSVSISSSGDYDALHLESNEAIVRTSSSGDARVWVTERLKASTSSSGSIHYRGDPRVTAQESSSGDVVHIR
;
A
#
# COMPACT_ATOMS: atom_id res chain seq x y z
N MET A 1 10.90 10.68 -1.78
CA MET A 1 12.04 10.11 -2.54
C MET A 1 11.50 9.81 -3.92
N ALA A 2 11.74 10.69 -4.88
CA ALA A 2 11.22 10.54 -6.23
C ALA A 2 12.19 9.66 -7.02
N THR A 3 12.02 8.35 -6.97
CA THR A 3 12.75 7.45 -7.88
C THR A 3 12.07 7.47 -9.25
N ILE A 4 12.89 7.48 -10.27
CA ILE A 4 12.47 7.25 -11.65
C ILE A 4 12.68 5.77 -11.93
N GLY A 5 11.65 5.07 -12.43
CA GLY A 5 11.77 3.66 -12.83
C GLY A 5 11.18 2.65 -11.85
N GLU A 6 11.47 1.38 -12.08
CA GLU A 6 10.85 0.24 -11.39
C GLU A 6 11.78 -0.30 -10.30
N LEU A 7 11.29 -0.41 -9.06
CA LEU A 7 11.97 -1.10 -7.96
C LEU A 7 11.40 -2.50 -7.79
N ARG A 8 12.24 -3.52 -7.97
CA ARG A 8 11.95 -4.90 -7.61
C ARG A 8 12.55 -5.21 -6.26
N VAL A 9 11.75 -5.79 -5.36
CA VAL A 9 12.20 -6.25 -4.05
C VAL A 9 11.95 -7.75 -3.95
N GLU A 10 13.01 -8.51 -3.68
CA GLU A 10 12.98 -9.97 -3.59
C GLU A 10 13.76 -10.44 -2.35
N VAL A 11 13.33 -11.55 -1.75
CA VAL A 11 14.03 -12.16 -0.62
C VAL A 11 15.13 -13.09 -1.12
N GLY A 12 16.33 -12.99 -0.58
CA GLY A 12 17.48 -13.83 -0.96
C GLY A 12 18.50 -14.01 0.17
N GLU A 13 19.65 -14.63 -0.13
CA GLU A 13 20.63 -14.99 0.91
C GLU A 13 21.53 -13.83 1.36
N LYS A 14 21.66 -12.79 0.53
CA LYS A 14 22.51 -11.62 0.79
C LYS A 14 21.80 -10.35 0.38
N ASP A 15 22.10 -9.28 1.09
CA ASP A 15 21.61 -7.95 0.75
C ASP A 15 22.42 -7.44 -0.47
N GLU A 16 21.73 -7.14 -1.56
CA GLU A 16 22.34 -6.72 -2.82
C GLU A 16 21.42 -5.76 -3.59
N LEU A 17 21.99 -4.69 -4.14
CA LEU A 17 21.29 -3.78 -5.03
C LEU A 17 21.93 -3.87 -6.42
N GLU A 18 21.15 -4.32 -7.40
CA GLU A 18 21.48 -4.26 -8.82
C GLU A 18 20.76 -3.09 -9.48
N ILE A 19 21.47 -2.36 -10.35
CA ILE A 19 20.97 -1.17 -11.02
C ILE A 19 21.15 -1.33 -12.53
N GLU A 20 20.04 -1.37 -13.28
CA GLU A 20 20.01 -1.46 -14.74
C GLU A 20 19.53 -0.12 -15.33
N MET A 21 20.42 0.59 -16.01
CA MET A 21 20.13 1.87 -16.69
C MET A 21 21.20 2.20 -17.73
N ASP A 22 20.95 3.23 -18.55
CA ASP A 22 21.96 3.73 -19.50
C ASP A 22 23.22 4.22 -18.76
N ASP A 23 24.41 3.93 -19.30
CA ASP A 23 25.71 4.25 -18.67
C ASP A 23 25.85 5.71 -18.23
N ASN A 24 25.26 6.64 -18.99
CA ASN A 24 25.32 8.07 -18.69
C ASN A 24 24.43 8.50 -17.50
N LEU A 25 23.54 7.62 -17.03
CA LEU A 25 22.65 7.86 -15.88
C LEU A 25 23.22 7.33 -14.57
N ILE A 26 24.07 6.30 -14.61
CA ILE A 26 24.69 5.68 -13.42
C ILE A 26 25.33 6.74 -12.50
N PRO A 27 26.13 7.72 -13.01
CA PRO A 27 26.77 8.70 -12.15
C PRO A 27 25.80 9.69 -11.50
N LEU A 28 24.53 9.72 -11.92
CA LEU A 28 23.50 10.64 -11.46
C LEU A 28 22.66 10.06 -10.32
N ILE A 29 22.80 8.76 -10.04
CA ILE A 29 22.12 8.09 -8.94
C ILE A 29 23.00 8.10 -7.69
N GLU A 30 22.38 8.27 -6.53
CA GLU A 30 23.00 8.21 -5.21
C GLU A 30 22.26 7.18 -4.37
N THR A 31 23.02 6.29 -3.72
CA THR A 31 22.49 5.28 -2.81
C THR A 31 23.10 5.49 -1.43
N THR A 32 22.27 5.67 -0.41
CA THR A 32 22.72 5.83 0.98
C THR A 32 22.00 4.83 1.86
N GLU A 33 22.74 4.05 2.64
CA GLU A 33 22.18 3.23 3.70
C GLU A 33 22.38 3.92 5.05
N LYS A 34 21.31 4.12 5.81
CA LYS A 34 21.39 4.67 7.17
C LYS A 34 20.34 4.03 8.07
N ASN A 35 20.79 3.44 9.18
CA ASN A 35 19.94 2.76 10.17
C ASN A 35 19.06 1.65 9.54
N GLY A 36 19.61 0.86 8.63
CA GLY A 36 18.87 -0.20 7.93
C GLY A 36 17.87 0.30 6.89
N ILE A 37 17.87 1.60 6.58
CA ILE A 37 17.06 2.18 5.49
C ILE A 37 17.99 2.44 4.31
N LEU A 38 17.76 1.71 3.23
CA LEU A 38 18.34 2.01 1.93
C LEU A 38 17.55 3.13 1.24
N VAL A 39 18.24 4.20 0.88
CA VAL A 39 17.73 5.31 0.10
C VAL A 39 18.36 5.27 -1.27
N ILE A 40 17.53 5.21 -2.31
CA ILE A 40 17.95 5.32 -3.72
C ILE A 40 17.34 6.63 -4.24
N ASP A 41 18.15 7.56 -4.70
CA ASP A 41 17.67 8.84 -5.23
C ASP A 41 18.55 9.34 -6.39
N SER A 42 18.05 10.33 -7.12
CA SER A 42 18.87 11.11 -8.05
C SER A 42 19.61 12.22 -7.30
N LYS A 43 20.81 12.56 -7.77
CA LYS A 43 21.61 13.64 -7.18
C LYS A 43 20.86 14.98 -7.22
N PRO A 44 21.00 15.86 -6.20
CA PRO A 44 20.34 17.16 -6.18
C PRO A 44 20.60 17.98 -7.45
N GLY A 45 19.56 18.63 -7.97
CA GLY A 45 19.64 19.43 -9.20
C GLY A 45 19.66 18.61 -10.50
N THR A 46 19.52 17.29 -10.41
CA THR A 46 19.44 16.43 -11.59
C THR A 46 17.99 16.29 -12.06
N SER A 47 17.76 16.49 -13.35
CA SER A 47 16.54 16.05 -14.02
C SER A 47 16.92 14.97 -15.02
N ILE A 48 16.45 13.75 -14.77
CA ILE A 48 16.72 12.62 -15.65
C ILE A 48 15.53 12.44 -16.59
N ARG A 49 15.81 12.50 -17.89
CA ARG A 49 14.86 12.20 -18.94
C ARG A 49 15.47 11.14 -19.84
N THR A 50 14.96 9.92 -19.75
CA THR A 50 15.39 8.81 -20.61
C THR A 50 14.19 8.14 -21.28
N ARG A 51 14.45 7.45 -22.38
CA ARG A 51 13.51 6.54 -23.05
C ARG A 51 13.76 5.08 -22.66
N SER A 52 14.91 4.79 -22.07
CA SER A 52 15.26 3.47 -21.55
C SER A 52 14.60 3.24 -20.20
N LYS A 53 14.32 1.97 -19.88
CA LYS A 53 13.79 1.62 -18.55
C LYS A 53 14.93 1.70 -17.54
N ILE A 54 14.65 2.32 -16.39
CA ILE A 54 15.50 2.28 -15.22
C ILE A 54 14.93 1.22 -14.29
N ARG A 55 15.75 0.25 -13.87
CA ARG A 55 15.35 -0.81 -12.96
C ARG A 55 16.32 -0.91 -11.81
N PHE A 56 15.76 -1.03 -10.61
CA PHE A 56 16.48 -1.33 -9.39
C PHE A 56 16.01 -2.71 -8.92
N THR A 57 16.92 -3.64 -8.67
CA THR A 57 16.60 -4.94 -8.07
C THR A 57 17.29 -5.01 -6.72
N LEU A 58 16.49 -4.98 -5.64
CA LEU A 58 16.94 -5.09 -4.27
C LEU A 58 16.65 -6.50 -3.76
N THR A 59 17.71 -7.25 -3.49
CA THR A 59 17.64 -8.53 -2.78
C THR A 59 17.93 -8.28 -1.30
N VAL A 60 17.11 -8.82 -0.40
CA VAL A 60 17.28 -8.70 1.05
C VAL A 60 17.11 -10.03 1.75
N SER A 61 17.87 -10.24 2.82
CA SER A 61 17.79 -11.45 3.67
C SER A 61 16.56 -11.48 4.59
N SER A 62 16.09 -10.30 4.99
CA SER A 62 14.85 -10.10 5.73
C SER A 62 14.37 -8.67 5.50
N LEU A 63 13.05 -8.48 5.43
CA LEU A 63 12.49 -7.16 5.13
C LEU A 63 11.52 -6.72 6.22
N GLU A 64 11.93 -5.72 6.99
CA GLU A 64 11.07 -5.14 8.00
C GLU A 64 10.21 -4.02 7.43
N ASN A 65 10.71 -3.16 6.54
CA ASN A 65 9.96 -1.98 6.09
C ASN A 65 10.20 -1.67 4.60
N ILE A 66 9.16 -1.35 3.82
CA ILE A 66 9.29 -0.76 2.48
C ILE A 66 8.67 0.65 2.45
N ARG A 67 9.51 1.68 2.48
CA ARG A 67 9.05 3.03 2.16
C ARG A 67 9.43 3.39 0.73
N ALA A 68 8.42 3.70 -0.09
CA ALA A 68 8.64 4.00 -1.49
C ALA A 68 7.88 5.26 -1.91
N SER A 69 8.46 6.40 -1.61
CA SER A 69 7.82 7.72 -1.77
C SER A 69 7.88 8.26 -3.21
N SER A 70 7.69 7.38 -4.20
CA SER A 70 8.18 7.55 -5.57
C SER A 70 7.09 7.73 -6.64
N SER A 71 7.51 8.25 -7.80
CA SER A 71 6.80 8.16 -9.09
C SER A 71 7.03 6.83 -9.82
N GLY A 72 7.96 6.02 -9.31
CA GLY A 72 8.32 4.72 -9.86
C GLY A 72 7.46 3.59 -9.32
N ASP A 73 7.31 2.53 -10.11
CA ASP A 73 6.53 1.35 -9.74
C ASP A 73 7.33 0.44 -8.82
N ILE A 74 6.65 -0.21 -7.88
CA ILE A 74 7.23 -1.19 -6.96
C ILE A 74 6.66 -2.56 -7.31
N ILE A 75 7.55 -3.54 -7.41
CA ILE A 75 7.17 -4.95 -7.51
C ILE A 75 7.87 -5.68 -6.37
N ALA A 76 7.11 -6.12 -5.38
CA ALA A 76 7.64 -6.92 -4.28
C ALA A 76 7.05 -8.34 -4.29
N ARG A 77 7.86 -9.32 -3.91
CA ARG A 77 7.44 -10.70 -3.70
C ARG A 77 7.75 -11.14 -2.28
N ASP A 78 6.82 -11.88 -1.69
CA ASP A 78 6.98 -12.60 -0.42
C ASP A 78 7.64 -11.79 0.69
N MET A 79 6.90 -10.84 1.24
CA MET A 79 7.36 -10.01 2.34
C MET A 79 6.84 -10.55 3.68
N THR A 80 7.72 -10.74 4.65
CA THR A 80 7.37 -11.15 6.00
C THR A 80 8.07 -10.30 7.05
N GLY A 81 7.33 -9.78 8.02
CA GLY A 81 7.91 -8.92 9.07
C GLY A 81 6.92 -8.55 10.18
N ASP A 82 7.43 -7.99 11.27
CA ASP A 82 6.57 -7.55 12.37
C ASP A 82 5.80 -6.27 12.05
N GLU A 83 6.43 -5.30 11.39
CA GLU A 83 5.84 -4.01 11.04
C GLU A 83 6.16 -3.65 9.59
N LEU A 84 5.28 -4.00 8.66
CA LEU A 84 5.46 -3.72 7.23
C LEU A 84 4.77 -2.40 6.87
N GLU A 85 5.51 -1.45 6.32
CA GLU A 85 4.95 -0.23 5.73
C GLU A 85 5.03 -0.32 4.20
N VAL A 86 4.03 0.21 3.51
CA VAL A 86 3.98 0.48 2.07
C VAL A 86 3.33 1.84 1.89
N SER A 87 4.12 2.83 1.45
CA SER A 87 3.66 4.21 1.32
C SER A 87 3.95 4.74 -0.07
N LEU A 88 2.92 5.19 -0.79
CA LEU A 88 2.99 5.81 -2.11
C LEU A 88 2.62 7.30 -2.00
N SER A 89 3.57 8.18 -2.29
CA SER A 89 3.38 9.64 -2.19
C SER A 89 3.31 10.38 -3.52
N SER A 90 3.23 9.66 -4.64
CA SER A 90 3.12 10.23 -5.99
C SER A 90 2.28 9.30 -6.87
N SER A 91 2.61 9.18 -8.16
CA SER A 91 1.80 8.46 -9.16
C SER A 91 2.32 7.06 -9.52
N GLY A 92 3.31 6.54 -8.81
CA GLY A 92 3.81 5.17 -9.04
C GLY A 92 2.92 4.14 -8.34
N ASP A 93 2.83 2.94 -8.91
CA ASP A 93 2.00 1.87 -8.37
C ASP A 93 2.82 0.85 -7.58
N ALA A 94 2.21 0.24 -6.57
CA ALA A 94 2.80 -0.89 -5.84
C ALA A 94 2.07 -2.19 -6.19
N THR A 95 2.80 -3.18 -6.69
CA THR A 95 2.34 -4.57 -6.82
C THR A 95 3.09 -5.45 -5.84
N ILE A 96 2.36 -6.12 -4.95
CA ILE A 96 2.93 -7.02 -3.94
C ILE A 96 2.25 -8.39 -4.04
N SER A 97 3.04 -9.45 -4.16
CA SER A 97 2.49 -10.81 -4.32
C SER A 97 1.99 -11.39 -3.00
N SER A 98 2.77 -11.28 -1.93
CA SER A 98 2.39 -11.76 -0.61
C SER A 98 2.96 -10.84 0.45
N LEU A 99 2.14 -10.54 1.45
CA LEU A 99 2.49 -9.71 2.59
C LEU A 99 2.02 -10.40 3.87
N ASP A 100 2.94 -10.78 4.75
CA ASP A 100 2.66 -11.44 6.03
C ASP A 100 3.26 -10.64 7.19
N GLY A 101 2.43 -10.06 8.05
CA GLY A 101 2.96 -9.31 9.19
C GLY A 101 2.01 -8.99 10.33
N LYS A 102 2.58 -8.62 11.49
CA LYS A 102 1.77 -8.32 12.69
C LYS A 102 1.06 -6.97 12.55
N ARG A 103 1.76 -5.96 12.02
CA ARG A 103 1.22 -4.65 11.63
C ARG A 103 1.61 -4.35 10.20
N ILE A 104 0.62 -3.98 9.40
CA ILE A 104 0.77 -3.65 8.00
C ILE A 104 0.17 -2.26 7.82
N SER A 105 0.95 -1.29 7.33
CA SER A 105 0.52 0.08 7.06
C SER A 105 0.58 0.33 5.56
N LEU A 106 -0.56 0.63 4.95
CA LEU A 106 -0.73 0.95 3.54
C LEU A 106 -1.17 2.41 3.44
N SER A 107 -0.43 3.25 2.74
CA SER A 107 -0.83 4.65 2.56
C SER A 107 -0.68 5.13 1.12
N THR A 108 -1.70 5.81 0.60
CA THR A 108 -1.67 6.50 -0.69
C THR A 108 -1.97 7.98 -0.45
N SER A 109 -1.07 8.88 -0.89
CA SER A 109 -1.24 10.33 -0.72
C SER A 109 -1.33 11.12 -2.03
N SER A 110 -1.51 10.43 -3.16
CA SER A 110 -1.69 11.05 -4.48
C SER A 110 -2.55 10.14 -5.36
N SER A 111 -2.05 9.67 -6.51
CA SER A 111 -2.81 8.92 -7.52
C SER A 111 -2.29 7.51 -7.78
N GLY A 112 -1.27 7.06 -7.05
CA GLY A 112 -0.72 5.70 -7.21
C GLY A 112 -1.54 4.66 -6.47
N ASP A 113 -1.65 3.47 -7.06
CA ASP A 113 -2.45 2.36 -6.57
C ASP A 113 -1.59 1.31 -5.86
N ILE A 114 -2.11 0.73 -4.78
CA ILE A 114 -1.51 -0.42 -4.09
C ILE A 114 -2.33 -1.66 -4.41
N ARG A 115 -1.71 -2.64 -5.06
CA ARG A 115 -2.31 -3.95 -5.35
C ARG A 115 -1.54 -5.05 -4.63
N ILE A 116 -2.22 -5.72 -3.71
CA ILE A 116 -1.69 -6.86 -2.96
C ILE A 116 -2.47 -8.11 -3.37
N VAL A 117 -1.77 -9.18 -3.73
CA VAL A 117 -2.43 -10.45 -4.07
C VAL A 117 -2.87 -11.15 -2.80
N SER A 118 -1.94 -11.54 -1.92
CA SER A 118 -2.26 -12.17 -0.63
C SER A 118 -1.78 -11.30 0.55
N LEU A 119 -2.65 -11.08 1.54
CA LEU A 119 -2.31 -10.36 2.77
C LEU A 119 -2.73 -11.16 3.99
N THR A 120 -1.75 -11.56 4.82
CA THR A 120 -2.01 -12.26 6.08
C THR A 120 -1.42 -11.47 7.25
N GLY A 121 -2.08 -11.48 8.41
CA GLY A 121 -1.48 -10.77 9.54
C GLY A 121 -2.33 -10.47 10.76
N GLY A 122 -1.80 -9.57 11.59
CA GLY A 122 -2.50 -9.05 12.75
C GLY A 122 -3.43 -7.91 12.37
N VAL A 123 -2.85 -6.76 12.02
CA VAL A 123 -3.58 -5.52 11.74
C VAL A 123 -3.17 -4.99 10.38
N ALA A 124 -4.16 -4.75 9.50
CA ALA A 124 -3.99 -4.00 8.27
C ALA A 124 -4.56 -2.60 8.42
N GLU A 125 -3.72 -1.58 8.33
CA GLU A 125 -4.08 -0.17 8.38
C GLU A 125 -3.97 0.43 6.98
N ALA A 126 -5.04 1.02 6.48
CA ALA A 126 -5.08 1.66 5.16
C ALA A 126 -5.47 3.13 5.30
N GLN A 127 -4.63 4.03 4.79
CA GLN A 127 -4.86 5.48 4.78
C GLN A 127 -4.81 6.01 3.35
N LEU A 128 -5.97 6.34 2.80
CA LEU A 128 -6.12 6.84 1.44
C LEU A 128 -6.53 8.32 1.51
N SER A 129 -5.59 9.22 1.26
CA SER A 129 -5.80 10.67 1.43
C SER A 129 -6.02 11.43 0.14
N SER A 130 -6.07 10.77 -1.01
CA SER A 130 -6.27 11.40 -2.33
C SER A 130 -7.10 10.50 -3.25
N SER A 131 -6.56 10.07 -4.40
CA SER A 131 -7.31 9.36 -5.44
C SER A 131 -6.72 8.01 -5.81
N GLY A 132 -5.69 7.55 -5.09
CA GLY A 132 -5.09 6.24 -5.30
C GLY A 132 -5.85 5.16 -4.55
N ASP A 133 -5.99 4.01 -5.18
CA ASP A 133 -6.78 2.88 -4.71
C ASP A 133 -5.91 1.84 -3.99
N VAL A 134 -6.54 1.07 -3.10
CA VAL A 134 -5.91 -0.09 -2.47
C VAL A 134 -6.77 -1.33 -2.74
N THR A 135 -6.20 -2.29 -3.45
CA THR A 135 -6.86 -3.56 -3.77
C THR A 135 -6.12 -4.73 -3.12
N ILE A 136 -6.84 -5.56 -2.36
CA ILE A 136 -6.32 -6.78 -1.74
C ILE A 136 -7.13 -7.98 -2.25
N LYS A 137 -6.48 -8.89 -2.97
CA LYS A 137 -7.19 -9.96 -3.71
C LYS A 137 -7.63 -11.13 -2.85
N GLU A 138 -6.90 -11.45 -1.78
CA GLU A 138 -7.25 -12.48 -0.81
C GLU A 138 -6.45 -12.32 0.49
N GLY A 139 -6.89 -12.98 1.57
CA GLY A 139 -6.11 -13.11 2.78
C GLY A 139 -6.91 -13.19 4.07
N LEU A 140 -6.20 -13.11 5.21
CA LEU A 140 -6.78 -13.17 6.55
C LEU A 140 -6.01 -12.25 7.51
N VAL A 141 -6.72 -11.32 8.15
CA VAL A 141 -6.16 -10.48 9.23
C VAL A 141 -7.05 -10.47 10.46
N LYS A 142 -6.50 -10.17 11.64
CA LYS A 142 -7.36 -10.00 12.83
C LYS A 142 -8.20 -8.73 12.75
N ARG A 143 -7.64 -7.64 12.22
CA ARG A 143 -8.31 -6.34 12.15
C ARG A 143 -7.95 -5.55 10.90
N GLN A 144 -8.97 -4.93 10.30
CA GLN A 144 -8.83 -3.89 9.28
C GLN A 144 -9.09 -2.50 9.89
N SER A 145 -8.24 -1.52 9.62
CA SER A 145 -8.43 -0.12 10.02
C SER A 145 -8.27 0.77 8.80
N VAL A 146 -9.38 1.21 8.22
CA VAL A 146 -9.44 1.91 6.94
C VAL A 146 -9.89 3.34 7.14
N SER A 147 -9.12 4.30 6.63
CA SER A 147 -9.47 5.72 6.60
C SER A 147 -9.33 6.26 5.18
N ILE A 148 -10.45 6.72 4.62
CA ILE A 148 -10.54 7.29 3.27
C ILE A 148 -11.02 8.74 3.41
N SER A 149 -10.18 9.71 3.02
CA SER A 149 -10.49 11.13 3.19
C SER A 149 -10.70 11.91 1.90
N SER A 150 -10.71 11.25 0.74
CA SER A 150 -10.96 11.90 -0.56
C SER A 150 -11.74 10.96 -1.50
N SER A 151 -11.13 10.51 -2.60
CA SER A 151 -11.85 9.82 -3.68
C SER A 151 -11.25 8.46 -4.04
N GLY A 152 -10.22 8.00 -3.33
CA GLY A 152 -9.65 6.66 -3.52
C GLY A 152 -10.53 5.59 -2.89
N ASP A 153 -10.45 4.39 -3.46
CA ASP A 153 -11.25 3.23 -3.07
C ASP A 153 -10.40 2.16 -2.38
N TYR A 154 -11.00 1.51 -1.38
CA TYR A 154 -10.43 0.34 -0.71
C TYR A 154 -11.24 -0.90 -1.06
N ASP A 155 -10.69 -1.80 -1.88
CA ASP A 155 -11.31 -3.08 -2.24
C ASP A 155 -10.59 -4.26 -1.59
N ALA A 156 -11.20 -4.82 -0.55
CA ALA A 156 -10.71 -5.99 0.18
C ALA A 156 -11.83 -7.00 0.47
N LEU A 157 -12.72 -7.25 -0.51
CA LEU A 157 -13.85 -8.19 -0.37
C LEU A 157 -13.46 -9.63 -0.04
N HIS A 158 -12.23 -10.00 -0.30
CA HIS A 158 -11.69 -11.34 -0.05
C HIS A 158 -10.62 -11.35 1.04
N LEU A 159 -10.47 -10.25 1.77
CA LEU A 159 -9.65 -10.18 2.97
C LEU A 159 -10.56 -10.34 4.20
N GLU A 160 -10.60 -11.55 4.76
CA GLU A 160 -11.41 -11.82 5.94
C GLU A 160 -10.77 -11.18 7.19
N SER A 161 -11.58 -10.52 8.02
CA SER A 161 -11.16 -10.09 9.35
C SER A 161 -12.19 -10.28 10.45
N ASN A 162 -11.74 -10.49 11.69
CA ASN A 162 -12.64 -10.52 12.85
C ASN A 162 -13.26 -9.15 13.06
N GLU A 163 -12.43 -8.11 13.06
CA GLU A 163 -12.85 -6.73 13.30
C GLU A 163 -12.52 -5.82 12.11
N ALA A 164 -13.34 -4.81 11.89
CA ALA A 164 -12.98 -3.68 11.03
C ALA A 164 -13.45 -2.35 11.60
N ILE A 165 -12.61 -1.33 11.43
CA ILE A 165 -12.95 0.07 11.66
C ILE A 165 -12.78 0.79 10.33
N VAL A 166 -13.87 1.28 9.76
CA VAL A 166 -13.88 1.92 8.44
C VAL A 166 -14.42 3.33 8.58
N ARG A 167 -13.64 4.31 8.12
CA ARG A 167 -14.04 5.72 8.09
C ARG A 167 -13.92 6.27 6.67
N THR A 168 -15.00 6.83 6.16
CA THR A 168 -15.03 7.54 4.88
C THR A 168 -15.52 8.97 5.13
N SER A 169 -14.81 9.99 4.64
CA SER A 169 -15.19 11.40 4.87
C SER A 169 -15.40 12.22 3.60
N SER A 170 -15.44 11.59 2.43
CA SER A 170 -15.63 12.27 1.14
C SER A 170 -16.39 11.36 0.17
N SER A 171 -15.83 11.00 -0.97
CA SER A 171 -16.53 10.27 -2.05
C SER A 171 -16.00 8.87 -2.32
N GLY A 172 -14.90 8.47 -1.67
CA GLY A 172 -14.34 7.13 -1.84
C GLY A 172 -15.15 6.03 -1.14
N ASP A 173 -15.08 4.84 -1.71
CA ASP A 173 -15.80 3.65 -1.27
C ASP A 173 -14.87 2.66 -0.57
N ALA A 174 -15.41 1.95 0.42
CA ALA A 174 -14.71 0.85 1.09
C ALA A 174 -15.51 -0.44 0.94
N ARG A 175 -14.82 -1.54 0.60
CA ARG A 175 -15.36 -2.89 0.54
C ARG A 175 -14.58 -3.83 1.44
N VAL A 176 -15.22 -4.38 2.47
CA VAL A 176 -14.57 -5.17 3.52
C VAL A 176 -15.29 -6.49 3.82
N TRP A 177 -14.57 -7.53 4.19
CA TRP A 177 -15.15 -8.76 4.77
C TRP A 177 -14.86 -8.83 6.27
N VAL A 178 -15.92 -8.86 7.08
CA VAL A 178 -15.83 -8.83 8.55
C VAL A 178 -16.72 -9.89 9.18
N THR A 179 -16.22 -10.63 10.17
CA THR A 179 -16.94 -11.77 10.77
C THR A 179 -17.47 -11.53 12.18
N GLU A 180 -16.90 -10.59 12.96
CA GLU A 180 -17.36 -10.35 14.34
C GLU A 180 -17.85 -8.93 14.61
N ARG A 181 -17.07 -7.89 14.27
CA ARG A 181 -17.39 -6.50 14.65
C ARG A 181 -17.01 -5.50 13.57
N LEU A 182 -17.98 -4.72 13.10
CA LEU A 182 -17.76 -3.63 12.15
C LEU A 182 -18.14 -2.29 12.80
N LYS A 183 -17.18 -1.37 12.92
CA LYS A 183 -17.44 0.04 13.21
C LYS A 183 -17.28 0.85 11.93
N ALA A 184 -18.39 1.31 11.36
CA ALA A 184 -18.41 2.07 10.13
C ALA A 184 -18.81 3.52 10.40
N SER A 185 -18.14 4.49 9.80
CA SER A 185 -18.58 5.89 9.81
C SER A 185 -18.39 6.54 8.46
N THR A 186 -19.46 7.15 7.93
CA THR A 186 -19.45 7.93 6.70
C THR A 186 -19.95 9.35 6.98
N SER A 187 -19.28 10.36 6.41
CA SER A 187 -19.66 11.78 6.60
C SER A 187 -19.93 12.58 5.33
N SER A 188 -19.97 11.94 4.16
CA SER A 188 -20.22 12.59 2.87
C SER A 188 -20.93 11.61 1.94
N SER A 189 -20.52 11.49 0.67
CA SER A 189 -21.18 10.65 -0.33
C SER A 189 -20.54 9.27 -0.56
N GLY A 190 -19.48 8.94 0.18
CA GLY A 190 -18.81 7.64 0.09
C GLY A 190 -19.59 6.54 0.79
N SER A 191 -19.47 5.31 0.27
CA SER A 191 -20.20 4.13 0.72
C SER A 191 -19.29 3.08 1.35
N ILE A 192 -19.78 2.41 2.38
CA ILE A 192 -19.09 1.28 3.01
C ILE A 192 -19.90 0.03 2.72
N HIS A 193 -19.38 -0.81 1.83
CA HIS A 193 -19.92 -2.12 1.56
C HIS A 193 -19.21 -3.16 2.42
N TYR A 194 -19.98 -4.03 3.07
CA TYR A 194 -19.40 -5.09 3.88
C TYR A 194 -20.08 -6.43 3.60
N ARG A 195 -19.33 -7.53 3.79
CA ARG A 195 -19.86 -8.89 3.80
C ARG A 195 -19.46 -9.63 5.08
N GLY A 196 -20.12 -10.77 5.32
CA GLY A 196 -20.00 -11.55 6.55
C GLY A 196 -21.16 -11.27 7.51
N ASP A 197 -21.09 -11.76 8.74
CA ASP A 197 -22.15 -11.57 9.75
C ASP A 197 -21.65 -10.85 11.02
N PRO A 198 -21.09 -9.62 10.90
CA PRO A 198 -20.56 -8.90 12.05
C PRO A 198 -21.66 -8.17 12.82
N ARG A 199 -21.38 -7.86 14.10
CA ARG A 199 -22.13 -6.84 14.84
C ARG A 199 -21.74 -5.46 14.32
N VAL A 200 -22.68 -4.79 13.66
CA VAL A 200 -22.45 -3.48 13.02
C VAL A 200 -22.79 -2.33 13.97
N THR A 201 -21.87 -1.38 14.08
CA THR A 201 -22.11 -0.05 14.65
C THR A 201 -21.80 0.98 13.56
N ALA A 202 -22.84 1.56 12.97
CA ALA A 202 -22.72 2.54 11.89
C ALA A 202 -23.04 3.95 12.40
N GLN A 203 -22.28 4.93 11.95
CA GLN A 203 -22.60 6.35 12.07
C GLN A 203 -22.61 6.97 10.68
N GLU A 204 -23.80 7.27 10.19
CA GLU A 204 -24.00 7.86 8.87
C GLU A 204 -24.31 9.35 9.04
N SER A 205 -23.63 10.18 8.25
CA SER A 205 -23.96 11.60 8.14
C SER A 205 -23.95 12.02 6.67
N SER A 206 -24.95 12.82 6.30
CA SER A 206 -25.29 13.21 4.91
C SER A 206 -25.87 12.07 4.05
N SER A 207 -25.28 11.76 2.88
CA SER A 207 -25.83 10.89 1.82
C SER A 207 -25.02 9.61 1.58
N GLY A 208 -24.08 9.26 2.46
CA GLY A 208 -23.29 8.04 2.36
C GLY A 208 -23.98 6.86 3.04
N ASP A 209 -23.79 5.67 2.49
CA ASP A 209 -24.51 4.47 2.89
C ASP A 209 -23.58 3.38 3.44
N VAL A 210 -24.03 2.64 4.46
CA VAL A 210 -23.39 1.39 4.92
C VAL A 210 -24.23 0.19 4.49
N VAL A 211 -23.75 -0.56 3.50
CA VAL A 211 -24.54 -1.58 2.78
C VAL A 211 -23.97 -2.98 3.01
N HIS A 212 -24.84 -3.91 3.43
CA HIS A 212 -24.50 -5.33 3.46
C HIS A 212 -24.62 -5.95 2.07
N ILE A 213 -23.56 -6.63 1.61
CA ILE A 213 -23.49 -7.34 0.34
C ILE A 213 -23.26 -8.85 0.57
N ARG A 214 -23.77 -9.68 -0.34
CA ARG A 214 -23.69 -11.14 -0.24
C ARG A 214 -22.31 -11.68 -0.62
#